data_AF-A0A969B077-F1
#
_entry.id   AF-A0A969B077-F1
#
_cell.length_a   1.000
_cell.length_b   1.000
_cell.length_c   1.000
_cell.angle_alpha   90.00
_cell.angle_beta   90.00
_cell.angle_gamma   90.00
#
_symmetry.space_group_name_H-M   'P 1'
#
loop_
_entity.id
_entity.type
_entity.pdbx_description
1 polymer ?
#
loop_
_entity_poly.entity_id
_entity_poly.type
_entity_poly.pdbx_seq_one_letter_code
_entity_poly.pdbx_strand_id
1 'polypeptide(L)' 'MKDKKLKQWRILRLIALGLCLLTFTPVVIPKGVFTPELFGIPYSLWTSFLITVALVWLTYLGTKVHRTDEEEEVRP' A
#
# COMPACT_ATOMS: atom_id res chain seq x y z
N MET A 1 -26.04 -3.51 2.72
CA MET A 1 -24.80 -2.70 2.66
C MET A 1 -23.52 -3.49 2.96
N LYS A 2 -23.59 -4.75 3.44
CA LYS A 2 -22.42 -5.61 3.77
C LYS A 2 -21.55 -6.01 2.55
N ASP A 3 -22.15 -6.19 1.37
CA ASP A 3 -21.41 -6.62 0.16
C ASP A 3 -20.40 -5.59 -0.38
N LYS A 4 -20.69 -4.29 -0.18
CA LYS A 4 -19.80 -3.21 -0.64
C LYS A 4 -18.51 -3.14 0.19
N LYS A 5 -18.61 -3.38 1.50
CA LYS A 5 -17.46 -3.39 2.41
C LYS A 5 -16.54 -4.59 2.19
N LEU A 6 -17.10 -5.79 1.98
CA LEU A 6 -16.34 -6.99 1.58
C LEU A 6 -15.59 -6.79 0.24
N LYS A 7 -16.20 -6.09 -0.72
CA LYS A 7 -15.54 -5.68 -1.96
C LYS A 7 -14.38 -4.71 -1.70
N GLN A 8 -14.58 -3.69 -0.87
CA GLN A 8 -13.52 -2.73 -0.50
C GLN A 8 -12.33 -3.43 0.17
N TRP A 9 -12.59 -4.39 1.06
CA TRP A 9 -11.54 -5.20 1.69
C TRP A 9 -10.74 -6.05 0.69
N ARG A 10 -11.43 -6.74 -0.23
CA ARG A 10 -10.74 -7.52 -1.30
C ARG A 10 -9.91 -6.63 -2.21
N ILE A 11 -10.43 -5.45 -2.56
CA ILE A 11 -9.73 -4.46 -3.40
C ILE A 11 -8.49 -3.94 -2.66
N LEU A 12 -8.61 -3.57 -1.38
CA LEU A 12 -7.48 -3.08 -0.58
C LEU A 12 -6.38 -4.14 -0.46
N ARG A 13 -6.77 -5.39 -0.22
CA ARG A 13 -5.84 -6.53 -0.13
C ARG A 13 -5.14 -6.81 -1.48
N LEU A 14 -5.87 -6.71 -2.59
CA LEU A 14 -5.31 -6.84 -3.94
C LEU A 14 -4.34 -5.70 -4.27
N ILE A 15 -4.68 -4.47 -3.89
CA ILE A 15 -3.80 -3.30 -4.08
C ILE A 15 -2.52 -3.47 -3.27
N ALA A 16 -2.59 -3.91 -2.01
CA ALA A 16 -1.42 -4.18 -1.18
C ALA A 16 -0.49 -5.21 -1.83
N LEU A 17 -1.06 -6.33 -2.29
CA LEU A 17 -0.32 -7.40 -2.95
C LEU A 17 0.32 -6.90 -4.25
N GLY A 18 -0.43 -6.16 -5.05
CA GLY A 18 0.05 -5.55 -6.29
C GLY A 18 1.20 -4.56 -6.05
N LEU A 19 1.10 -3.73 -5.01
CA LEU A 19 2.17 -2.80 -4.63
C LEU A 19 3.45 -3.55 -4.24
N CYS A 20 3.33 -4.63 -3.45
CA CYS A 20 4.46 -5.49 -3.10
C CYS A 20 5.13 -6.10 -4.33
N LEU A 21 4.36 -6.60 -5.29
CA LEU A 21 4.89 -7.11 -6.55
C LEU A 21 5.57 -6.01 -7.37
N LEU A 22 4.99 -4.80 -7.39
CA LEU A 22 5.54 -3.66 -8.12
C LEU A 22 6.91 -3.22 -7.56
N THR A 23 7.14 -3.32 -6.25
CA THR A 23 8.43 -3.00 -5.61
C THR A 23 9.60 -3.79 -6.20
N PHE A 24 9.36 -5.03 -6.63
CA PHE A 24 10.38 -5.89 -7.23
C PHE A 24 10.46 -5.77 -8.75
N THR A 25 9.61 -4.95 -9.37
CA THR A 25 9.68 -4.72 -10.81
C THR A 25 10.79 -3.72 -11.16
N PRO A 26 11.38 -3.81 -12.36
CA PRO A 26 12.40 -2.87 -12.82
C PRO A 26 11.91 -1.41 -12.95
N VAL A 27 10.60 -1.17 -12.77
CA VAL A 27 10.00 0.16 -12.63
C VAL A 27 10.48 0.87 -11.35
N VAL A 28 10.67 0.12 -10.26
CA VAL A 28 11.15 0.65 -8.97
C VAL A 28 12.67 0.46 -8.83
N ILE A 29 13.20 -0.63 -9.42
CA ILE A 29 14.64 -0.94 -9.42
C ILE A 29 15.17 -0.86 -10.85
N PRO A 30 15.41 0.35 -11.39
CA PRO A 30 16.03 0.50 -12.70
C PRO A 30 17.42 -0.14 -12.68
N LYS A 31 17.69 -1.03 -13.64
CA LYS A 31 18.99 -1.68 -13.75
C LYS A 31 19.99 -0.69 -14.36
N GLY A 32 20.97 -0.28 -13.56
CA GLY A 32 22.14 0.47 -14.04
C GLY A 32 21.96 1.97 -14.21
N VAL A 33 20.87 2.57 -13.70
CA VAL A 33 20.64 4.02 -13.78
C VAL A 33 20.15 4.55 -12.42
N PHE A 34 20.91 5.45 -11.80
CA PHE A 34 20.60 6.03 -10.48
C PHE A 34 19.77 7.33 -10.56
N THR A 35 19.60 7.86 -11.77
CA THR A 35 18.84 9.09 -12.03
C THR A 35 17.35 8.79 -12.22
N PRO A 36 16.43 9.63 -11.69
CA PRO A 36 16.69 10.90 -11.01
C PRO A 36 17.05 10.74 -9.51
N GLU A 37 18.08 11.46 -9.10
CA GLU A 37 18.47 11.58 -7.69
C GLU A 37 17.70 12.72 -7.04
N LEU A 38 17.13 12.48 -5.86
CA LEU A 38 16.43 13.50 -5.08
C LEU A 38 17.34 13.88 -3.91
N PHE A 39 17.87 15.11 -3.86
CA PHE A 39 18.82 15.53 -2.82
C PHE A 39 20.05 14.61 -2.67
N GLY A 40 20.53 14.00 -3.77
CA GLY A 40 21.62 13.02 -3.74
C GLY A 40 21.22 11.62 -3.27
N ILE A 41 19.92 11.39 -3.05
CA ILE A 41 19.37 10.06 -2.76
C ILE A 41 19.00 9.39 -4.09
N PRO A 42 19.54 8.20 -4.41
CA PRO A 42 19.23 7.48 -5.63
C PRO A 42 17.75 7.08 -5.72
N TYR A 43 17.25 6.98 -6.95
CA TYR A 43 15.85 6.65 -7.26
C TYR A 43 15.31 5.46 -6.44
N SER A 44 16.03 4.35 -6.39
CA SER A 44 15.61 3.14 -5.69
C SER A 44 15.41 3.34 -4.18
N LEU A 45 16.15 4.24 -3.53
CA LEU A 45 16.06 4.48 -2.09
C LEU A 45 14.84 5.33 -1.73
N TRP A 46 14.63 6.46 -2.39
CA TRP A 46 13.49 7.31 -2.05
C TRP A 46 12.16 6.72 -2.55
N THR A 47 12.17 5.97 -3.65
CA THR A 47 10.98 5.26 -4.14
C THR A 47 10.56 4.13 -3.21
N SER A 48 11.50 3.29 -2.75
CA SER A 48 11.19 2.23 -1.78
C SER A 48 10.67 2.82 -0.47
N PHE A 49 11.24 3.93 0.00
CA PHE A 49 10.73 4.66 1.17
C PHE A 49 9.27 5.11 0.98
N LEU A 50 8.94 5.75 -0.15
CA LEU A 50 7.56 6.16 -0.45
C LEU A 50 6.61 4.97 -0.52
N ILE A 51 7.05 3.84 -1.10
CA ILE A 51 6.24 2.63 -1.17
C ILE A 51 5.98 2.06 0.23
N THR A 52 6.98 2.05 1.12
CA THR A 52 6.78 1.65 2.52
C THR A 52 5.78 2.56 3.23
N VAL A 53 5.90 3.88 3.08
CA VAL A 53 4.93 4.84 3.65
C VAL A 53 3.53 4.60 3.10
N ALA A 54 3.38 4.38 1.79
CA ALA A 54 2.11 4.06 1.17
C ALA A 54 1.52 2.74 1.70
N LEU A 55 2.33 1.71 1.90
CA LEU A 55 1.90 0.43 2.50
C LEU A 55 1.42 0.63 3.94
N VAL A 56 2.14 1.37 4.78
CA VAL A 56 1.71 1.66 6.16
C VAL A 56 0.38 2.40 6.17
N TRP A 57 0.19 3.38 5.29
CA TRP A 57 -1.06 4.10 5.16
C TRP A 57 -2.20 3.18 4.72
N LEU A 58 -1.93 2.30 3.75
CA LEU A 58 -2.89 1.32 3.25
C LEU A 58 -3.28 0.32 4.36
N THR A 59 -2.32 -0.13 5.16
CA THR A 59 -2.57 -0.99 6.33
C THR A 59 -3.41 -0.25 7.38
N TYR A 60 -3.13 1.03 7.64
CA TYR A 60 -3.92 1.86 8.55
C TYR A 60 -5.36 2.06 8.06
N LEU A 61 -5.54 2.31 6.76
CA LEU A 61 -6.87 2.36 6.13
C LEU A 61 -7.58 1.01 6.25
N GLY A 62 -6.84 -0.10 6.08
CA GLY A 62 -7.35 -1.45 6.24
C GLY A 62 -7.81 -1.74 7.67
N THR A 63 -7.00 -1.42 8.68
CA THR A 63 -7.37 -1.62 10.08
C THR A 63 -8.50 -0.70 10.51
N LYS A 64 -8.58 0.53 10.00
CA LYS A 64 -9.70 1.43 10.25
C LYS A 64 -11.01 0.92 9.64
N VAL A 65 -10.96 0.40 8.41
CA VAL A 65 -12.13 -0.23 7.78
C VAL A 65 -12.54 -1.50 8.54
N HIS A 66 -11.58 -2.30 9.00
CA HIS A 66 -11.85 -3.52 9.76
C HIS A 66 -12.43 -3.25 11.16
N ARG A 67 -11.90 -2.26 11.90
CA ARG A 67 -12.43 -1.85 13.22
C ARG A 67 -13.86 -1.31 13.14
N THR A 68 -14.21 -0.61 12.06
CA THR A 68 -15.59 -0.16 11.84
C THR A 68 -16.57 -1.33 11.79
N ASP A 69 -16.15 -2.50 11.29
CA ASP A 69 -17.03 -3.67 11.19
C ASP A 69 -17.19 -4.38 12.55
N GLU A 70 -16.15 -4.42 13.40
CA GLU A 70 -16.25 -4.93 14.78
C GLU A 70 -17.10 -4.02 15.69
N GLU A 71 -17.01 -2.70 15.54
CA GLU A 71 -17.83 -1.75 16.34
C GLU A 71 -19.32 -1.73 15.91
N GLU A 72 -19.63 -2.03 14.64
CA GLU A 72 -21.02 -2.19 14.14
C GLU A 72 -21.67 -3.51 14.60
N GLU A 73 -20.89 -4.57 14.82
CA GLU A 73 -21.41 -5.87 15.29
C GLU A 73 -21.63 -5.90 16.82
N VAL A 74 -20.89 -5.09 17.58
CA VAL A 74 -20.97 -5.03 19.06
C VAL A 74 -22.08 -4.11 19.58
N ARG A 75 -22.70 -3.29 18.72
CA ARG A 75 -23.85 -2.44 19.11
C ARG A 75 -25.16 -3.06 18.57
N PRO A 76 -25.98 -3.72 19.43
CA PRO A 76 -27.24 -4.36 19.02
C PRO A 76 -28.32 -3.35 18.64
#